data_AF-A0A7J9TGS0-F1
#
_entry.id   AF-A0A7J9TGS0-F1
#
_cell.length_a   1.000
_cell.length_b   1.000
_cell.length_c   1.000
_cell.angle_alpha   90.00
_cell.angle_beta   90.00
_cell.angle_gamma   90.00
#
_symmetry.space_group_name_H-M   'P 1'
#
loop_
_entity.id
_entity.type
_entity.pdbx_description
1 polymer ?
#
loop_
_entity_poly.entity_id
_entity_poly.type
_entity_poly.pdbx_seq_one_letter_code
_entity_poly.pdbx_strand_id
1 'polypeptide(L)'
;MEYMDTKEVAKLVRKELKTHFPMQKFSVRIERYSMGSSINVTWIDGPMVKDVEAIAGHFHGYKPYSNDFIFFNRNYSDHLFVSMVEQMKNEGIPSCDRAVESRKALNDLDFYNNYDKWGTTL
;
A
#
# COMPACT_ATOMS: atom_id res chain seq x y z
N MET A 1 -17.42 21.41 18.06
CA MET A 1 -16.16 20.83 17.54
C MET A 1 -16.28 20.79 16.03
N GLU A 2 -15.45 21.55 15.35
CA GLU A 2 -15.37 21.55 13.88
C GLU A 2 -14.64 20.26 13.45
N TYR A 3 -15.28 19.45 12.61
CA TYR A 3 -14.68 18.22 12.08
C TYR A 3 -13.98 18.54 10.76
N MET A 4 -12.74 18.09 10.61
CA MET A 4 -12.04 18.19 9.33
C MET A 4 -12.53 17.08 8.40
N ASP A 5 -13.05 17.44 7.22
CA ASP A 5 -13.47 16.46 6.23
C ASP A 5 -12.29 15.59 5.77
N THR A 6 -12.54 14.30 5.57
CA THR A 6 -11.58 13.31 5.06
C THR A 6 -10.83 13.77 3.81
N LYS A 7 -11.46 14.59 2.96
CA LYS A 7 -10.80 15.18 1.79
C LYS A 7 -9.67 16.14 2.17
N GLU A 8 -9.89 16.97 3.18
CA GLU A 8 -8.88 17.89 3.69
C GLU A 8 -7.77 17.12 4.42
N VAL A 9 -8.14 16.09 5.21
CA VAL A 9 -7.15 15.18 5.83
C VAL A 9 -6.27 14.52 4.77
N ALA A 10 -6.85 13.98 3.71
CA ALA A 10 -6.09 13.38 2.62
C ALA A 10 -5.16 14.38 1.90
N LYS A 11 -5.48 15.69 1.87
CA LYS A 11 -4.56 16.71 1.36
C LYS A 11 -3.39 16.94 2.31
N LEU A 12 -3.64 17.00 3.62
CA LEU A 12 -2.59 17.14 4.63
C LEU A 12 -1.64 15.94 4.60
N VAL A 13 -2.17 14.72 4.56
CA VAL A 13 -1.38 13.48 4.40
C VAL A 13 -0.48 13.57 3.16
N ARG A 14 -1.03 13.94 1.98
CA ARG A 14 -0.22 14.10 0.77
C ARG A 14 0.90 15.14 0.93
N LYS A 15 0.59 16.27 1.56
CA LYS A 15 1.55 17.37 1.78
C LYS A 15 2.70 16.89 2.66
N GLU A 16 2.39 16.29 3.80
CA GLU A 16 3.39 15.88 4.78
C GLU A 16 4.28 14.76 4.25
N LEU A 17 3.68 13.74 3.62
CA LEU A 17 4.45 12.68 2.98
C LEU A 17 5.37 13.21 1.88
N LYS A 18 4.93 14.20 1.09
CA LYS A 18 5.77 14.82 0.06
C LYS A 18 6.93 15.64 0.65
N THR A 19 6.71 16.28 1.80
CA THR A 19 7.76 17.02 2.51
C THR A 19 8.84 16.07 3.04
N HIS A 20 8.45 14.95 3.66
CA HIS A 20 9.40 14.01 4.26
C HIS A 20 10.05 13.06 3.23
N PHE A 21 9.34 12.69 2.18
CA PHE A 21 9.79 11.75 1.15
C PHE A 21 9.65 12.35 -0.26
N PRO A 22 10.46 13.36 -0.61
CA PRO A 22 10.27 14.15 -1.83
C PRO A 22 10.41 13.34 -3.12
N MET A 23 11.21 12.26 -3.12
CA MET A 23 11.41 11.40 -4.28
C MET A 23 10.38 10.27 -4.39
N GLN A 24 9.61 9.99 -3.33
CA GLN A 24 8.65 8.91 -3.32
C GLN A 24 7.29 9.38 -3.87
N LYS A 25 6.70 8.57 -4.75
CA LYS A 25 5.33 8.78 -5.23
C LYS A 25 4.36 7.99 -4.36
N PHE A 26 3.44 8.72 -3.71
CA PHE A 26 2.33 8.13 -2.94
C PHE A 26 1.02 8.26 -3.70
N SER A 27 0.21 7.21 -3.63
CA SER A 27 -1.20 7.20 -3.98
C SER A 27 -2.00 7.32 -2.69
N VAL A 28 -2.78 8.39 -2.54
CA VAL A 28 -3.65 8.59 -1.37
C VAL A 28 -5.08 8.63 -1.88
N ARG A 29 -5.89 7.62 -1.58
CA ARG A 29 -7.28 7.51 -2.01
C ARG A 29 -8.20 7.52 -0.80
N ILE A 30 -9.40 8.07 -0.99
CA ILE A 30 -10.44 8.08 0.03
C ILE A 30 -11.45 7.01 -0.35
N GLU A 31 -11.90 6.25 0.64
CA GLU A 31 -13.02 5.33 0.51
C GLU A 31 -14.15 5.80 1.44
N ARG A 32 -15.37 5.83 0.91
CA ARG A 32 -16.58 6.23 1.62
C ARG A 32 -17.49 5.01 1.74
N TYR A 33 -18.06 4.81 2.92
CA TYR A 33 -19.03 3.75 3.20
C TYR A 33 -20.13 4.30 4.11
N SER A 34 -21.23 3.54 4.27
CA SER A 34 -22.49 4.04 4.82
C SER A 34 -22.39 4.76 6.17
N MET A 35 -21.38 4.46 6.98
CA MET A 35 -21.19 5.04 8.32
C MET A 35 -19.80 5.66 8.54
N GLY A 36 -19.03 5.94 7.49
CA GLY A 36 -17.71 6.50 7.69
C GLY A 36 -16.86 6.60 6.43
N SER A 37 -15.57 6.78 6.67
CA SER A 37 -14.60 6.88 5.58
C SER A 37 -13.20 6.51 6.02
N SER A 38 -12.40 6.02 5.08
CA SER A 38 -11.00 5.68 5.30
C SER A 38 -10.11 6.33 4.24
N ILE A 39 -8.82 6.36 4.52
CA ILE A 39 -7.80 6.80 3.57
C ILE A 39 -6.86 5.62 3.30
N ASN A 40 -6.67 5.26 2.04
CA ASN A 40 -5.70 4.27 1.60
C ASN A 40 -4.46 4.97 1.04
N VAL A 41 -3.34 4.87 1.75
CA VAL A 41 -2.02 5.34 1.33
C VAL A 41 -1.24 4.15 0.77
N THR A 42 -0.91 4.20 -0.51
CA THR A 42 -0.15 3.14 -1.18
C THR A 42 1.03 3.69 -1.94
N TRP A 43 2.13 2.93 -1.96
CA TRP A 43 3.34 3.27 -2.72
C TRP A 43 4.11 2.01 -3.11
N ILE A 44 5.03 2.16 -4.06
CA ILE A 44 5.91 1.08 -4.52
C ILE A 44 7.32 1.38 -4.01
N ASP A 45 7.97 0.36 -3.44
CA ASP A 45 9.32 0.39 -2.88
C ASP A 45 9.50 1.50 -1.82
N GLY A 46 10.66 2.15 -1.79
CA GLY A 46 10.91 3.33 -0.95
C GLY A 46 10.83 3.06 0.57
N PRO A 47 10.37 4.04 1.38
CA PRO A 47 10.42 3.98 2.84
C PRO A 47 9.61 2.81 3.40
N MET A 48 9.99 2.33 4.58
CA MET A 48 9.24 1.28 5.26
C MET A 48 7.89 1.81 5.75
N VAL A 49 6.91 0.92 5.90
CA VAL A 49 5.58 1.27 6.40
C VAL A 49 5.67 2.02 7.75
N LYS A 50 6.51 1.53 8.66
CA LYS A 50 6.75 2.16 9.97
C LYS A 50 7.22 3.61 9.87
N ASP A 51 8.02 3.95 8.85
CA ASP A 51 8.55 5.30 8.68
C ASP A 51 7.46 6.23 8.14
N VAL A 52 6.62 5.72 7.24
CA VAL A 52 5.45 6.45 6.70
C VAL A 52 4.39 6.65 7.78
N GLU A 53 4.15 5.64 8.60
CA GLU A 53 3.21 5.68 9.73
C GLU A 53 3.69 6.64 10.84
N ALA A 54 4.99 6.71 11.12
CA ALA A 54 5.52 7.69 12.07
C ALA A 54 5.23 9.14 11.65
N ILE A 55 5.11 9.40 10.35
CA ILE A 55 4.77 10.73 9.80
C ILE A 55 3.26 10.94 9.75
N ALA A 56 2.52 10.07 9.06
CA ALA A 56 1.11 10.30 8.75
C ALA A 56 0.12 9.56 9.67
N GLY A 57 0.60 8.70 10.57
CA GLY A 57 -0.23 7.89 11.46
C GLY A 57 -1.03 8.71 12.48
N HIS A 58 -0.60 9.95 12.76
CA HIS A 58 -1.33 10.83 13.64
C HIS A 58 -2.66 11.36 13.04
N PHE A 59 -2.89 11.18 11.73
CA PHE A 59 -4.17 11.49 11.07
C PHE A 59 -5.24 10.40 11.24
N HIS A 60 -4.96 9.34 12.01
CA HIS A 60 -5.95 8.31 12.34
C HIS A 60 -7.03 8.83 13.29
N GLY A 61 -8.22 8.23 13.18
CA GLY A 61 -9.23 8.27 14.22
C GLY A 61 -10.28 9.38 14.12
N TYR A 62 -11.39 9.10 14.78
CA TYR A 62 -12.57 9.95 14.79
C TYR A 62 -12.43 11.05 15.86
N LYS A 63 -12.16 12.27 15.37
CA LYS A 63 -11.79 13.53 16.04
C LYS A 63 -10.29 13.78 16.19
N PRO A 64 -9.78 14.93 15.69
CA PRO A 64 -10.52 16.01 14.99
C PRO A 64 -10.92 15.64 13.55
N TYR A 65 -10.52 14.47 13.07
CA TYR A 65 -10.74 14.02 11.69
C TYR A 65 -12.05 13.24 11.53
N SER A 66 -12.65 13.30 10.33
CA SER A 66 -13.85 12.53 9.99
C SER A 66 -13.58 11.17 9.33
N ASN A 67 -12.31 10.78 9.16
CA ASN A 67 -11.93 9.43 8.78
C ASN A 67 -11.77 8.51 9.99
N ASP A 68 -12.15 7.26 9.82
CA ASP A 68 -12.03 6.23 10.85
C ASP A 68 -10.61 5.67 10.88
N PHE A 69 -10.06 5.36 9.71
CA PHE A 69 -8.76 4.70 9.55
C PHE A 69 -7.94 5.27 8.40
N ILE A 70 -6.62 5.17 8.52
CA ILE A 70 -5.70 5.26 7.39
C ILE A 70 -4.99 3.92 7.26
N PHE A 71 -4.92 3.38 6.05
CA PHE A 71 -4.17 2.16 5.75
C PHE A 71 -2.90 2.51 4.99
N PHE A 72 -1.77 1.94 5.41
CA PHE A 72 -0.46 2.13 4.79
C PHE A 72 -0.01 0.85 4.11
N ASN A 73 -0.09 0.82 2.78
CA ASN A 73 0.21 -0.38 2.00
C ASN A 73 1.44 -0.15 1.12
N ARG A 74 2.56 -0.76 1.52
CA ARG A 74 3.78 -0.77 0.72
C ARG A 74 3.79 -1.97 -0.21
N ASN A 75 3.85 -1.70 -1.51
CA ASN A 75 4.03 -2.71 -2.55
C ASN A 75 5.52 -2.79 -2.93
N TYR A 76 5.94 -3.95 -3.41
CA TYR A 76 7.31 -4.19 -3.87
C TYR A 76 7.30 -4.29 -5.38
N SER A 77 8.22 -3.59 -6.05
CA SER A 77 8.47 -3.81 -7.46
C SER A 77 9.08 -5.20 -7.68
N ASP A 78 8.86 -5.75 -8.87
CA ASP A 78 9.45 -7.03 -9.24
C ASP A 78 10.99 -6.96 -9.21
N HIS A 79 11.58 -5.80 -9.50
CA HIS A 79 13.02 -5.60 -9.41
C HIS A 79 13.54 -5.74 -7.97
N LEU A 80 12.89 -5.10 -6.99
CA LEU A 80 13.29 -5.24 -5.59
C LEU A 80 13.11 -6.68 -5.09
N PHE A 81 12.05 -7.35 -5.55
CA PHE A 81 11.83 -8.76 -5.24
C PHE A 81 12.93 -9.66 -5.82
N VAL A 82 13.27 -9.50 -7.11
CA VAL A 82 14.30 -10.30 -7.78
C VAL A 82 15.68 -10.08 -7.14
N SER A 83 16.07 -8.83 -6.91
CA SER A 83 17.37 -8.52 -6.29
C SER A 83 17.49 -9.08 -4.86
N MET A 84 16.41 -9.04 -4.08
CA MET A 84 16.38 -9.66 -2.75
C MET A 84 16.54 -11.19 -2.84
N VAL A 85 15.86 -11.85 -3.78
CA VAL A 85 16.01 -13.30 -4.01
C VAL A 85 17.44 -13.65 -4.43
N GLU A 86 18.06 -12.87 -5.30
CA GLU A 86 19.46 -13.08 -5.72
C GLU A 86 20.43 -12.94 -4.55
N GLN A 87 20.25 -11.91 -3.72
CA GLN A 87 21.07 -11.73 -2.52
C GLN A 87 20.93 -12.93 -1.57
N MET A 88 19.71 -13.40 -1.31
CA MET A 88 19.48 -14.56 -0.44
C MET A 88 20.12 -15.84 -0.99
N LYS A 89 20.13 -16.04 -2.32
CA LYS A 89 20.84 -17.15 -2.97
C LYS A 89 22.35 -17.05 -2.74
N ASN A 90 22.90 -15.84 -2.87
CA ASN A 90 24.33 -15.59 -2.65
C ASN A 90 24.74 -15.81 -1.18
N GLU A 91 23.83 -15.56 -0.24
CA GLU A 91 24.01 -15.83 1.20
C GLU A 91 23.78 -17.30 1.58
N GLY A 92 23.45 -18.17 0.62
CA GLY A 92 23.24 -19.60 0.84
C GLY A 92 21.99 -19.93 1.65
N ILE A 93 21.00 -19.03 1.69
CA ILE A 93 19.75 -19.23 2.44
C ILE A 93 18.88 -20.25 1.70
N PRO A 94 18.62 -21.46 2.24
CA PRO A 94 17.95 -22.54 1.50
C PRO A 94 16.45 -22.30 1.20
N SER A 95 15.88 -21.20 1.69
CA SER A 95 14.43 -20.92 1.65
C SER A 95 13.97 -20.10 0.43
N CYS A 96 14.87 -19.71 -0.48
CA CYS A 96 14.56 -18.81 -1.59
C CYS A 96 13.55 -19.38 -2.58
N ASP A 97 13.61 -20.69 -2.85
CA ASP A 97 12.79 -21.33 -3.88
C ASP A 97 11.29 -21.25 -3.52
N ARG A 98 10.93 -21.45 -2.25
CA ARG A 98 9.54 -21.32 -1.77
C ARG A 98 8.99 -19.90 -1.90
N ALA A 99 9.82 -18.87 -1.73
CA ALA A 99 9.38 -17.47 -1.85
C ALA A 99 9.09 -17.11 -3.32
N VAL A 100 9.92 -17.60 -4.25
CA VAL A 100 9.72 -17.45 -5.70
C VAL A 100 8.47 -18.22 -6.17
N GLU A 101 8.29 -19.46 -5.72
CA GLU A 101 7.12 -20.28 -6.03
C GLU A 101 5.82 -19.64 -5.51
N SER A 102 5.83 -19.10 -4.29
CA SER A 102 4.67 -18.42 -3.71
C SER A 102 4.26 -17.18 -4.53
N ARG A 103 5.23 -16.41 -5.03
CA ARG A 103 4.95 -15.25 -5.89
C ARG A 103 4.41 -15.65 -7.27
N LYS A 104 4.96 -16.71 -7.87
CA LYS A 104 4.43 -17.28 -9.13
C LYS A 104 2.98 -17.74 -8.95
N ALA A 105 2.70 -18.48 -7.88
CA ALA A 105 1.35 -18.95 -7.56
C ALA A 105 0.35 -17.79 -7.36
N LEU A 106 0.76 -16.69 -6.74
CA LEU A 106 -0.09 -15.49 -6.61
C LEU A 106 -0.38 -14.83 -7.96
N ASN A 107 0.61 -14.69 -8.83
CA ASN A 107 0.42 -14.13 -10.17
C ASN A 107 -0.48 -15.03 -11.04
N ASP A 108 -0.35 -16.35 -10.92
CA ASP A 108 -1.19 -17.32 -11.65
C ASP A 108 -2.64 -17.32 -11.12
N LEU A 109 -2.83 -17.15 -9.82
CA LEU A 109 -4.16 -16.95 -9.21
C LEU A 109 -4.82 -15.64 -9.68
N ASP A 110 -4.07 -14.55 -9.78
CA ASP A 110 -4.56 -13.27 -10.29
C ASP A 110 -4.92 -13.32 -11.79
N PHE A 111 -4.21 -14.12 -12.58
CA PHE A 111 -4.57 -14.40 -13.97
C PHE A 111 -5.89 -15.18 -14.05
N TYR A 112 -6.04 -16.24 -13.26
CA TYR A 112 -7.25 -17.07 -13.25
C TYR A 112 -8.49 -16.28 -12.78
N ASN A 113 -8.35 -15.51 -11.69
CA ASN A 113 -9.42 -14.66 -11.16
C ASN A 113 -9.81 -13.49 -12.10
N ASN A 114 -8.91 -13.06 -12.99
CA ASN A 114 -9.24 -12.10 -14.05
C ASN A 114 -9.83 -12.78 -15.29
N TYR A 115 -9.44 -14.02 -15.61
CA TYR A 115 -10.02 -14.78 -16.72
C TYR A 115 -11.53 -14.97 -16.51
N ASP A 116 -11.96 -15.27 -15.28
CA ASP A 116 -13.37 -15.40 -14.90
C ASP A 116 -14.17 -14.07 -15.00
N LYS A 117 -13.49 -12.91 -14.97
CA LYS A 117 -14.13 -11.58 -15.12
C LYS A 117 -14.33 -11.14 -16.56
N TRP A 118 -13.63 -11.73 -17.52
CA TRP A 118 -13.73 -11.39 -18.96
C TRP A 118 -14.22 -12.56 -19.83
N GLY A 119 -14.45 -13.73 -19.24
CA GLY A 119 -14.88 -14.96 -19.92
C GLY A 119 -16.33 -15.35 -19.63
N THR A 120 -17.31 -14.52 -20.03
CA THR A 120 -18.64 -15.05 -20.41
C THR A 120 -19.34 -14.08 -21.36
N THR A 121 -19.11 -14.26 -22.65
CA THR A 121 -20.09 -13.94 -23.67
C THR A 121 -20.09 -15.12 -24.63
N LEU A 122 -21.00 -16.07 -24.36
CA LEU A 122 -21.49 -17.02 -25.36
C LEU A 122 -22.57 -16.32 -26.18
#